data_AF-A0A1E7GRY8-F1
#
_entry.id   AF-A0A1E7GRY8-F1
#
_cell.length_a   1.000
_cell.length_b   1.000
_cell.length_c   1.000
_cell.angle_alpha   90.00
_cell.angle_beta   90.00
_cell.angle_gamma   90.00
#
_symmetry.space_group_name_H-M   'P 1'
#
loop_
_entity.id
_entity.type
_entity.pdbx_description
1 polymer ?
#
loop_
_entity_poly.entity_id
_entity_poly.type
_entity_poly.pdbx_seq_one_letter_code
_entity_poly.pdbx_strand_id
1 'polypeptide(L)'
;MQRKWLADSPEEVARIVKEDLDHLRAGNVKPTPGDIRCVTYGHLVRLAIWSLRLGWNKNEPTTSRIAKVAYWLQRFGGWAEVEKCMEYDRAATTKDMPLFAVHESVAEYGAEYADLSF
;
A
#
# COMPACT_ATOMS: atom_id res chain seq x y z
N MET A 1 -5.26 -18.45 2.13
CA MET A 1 -5.45 -17.14 1.47
C MET A 1 -6.40 -17.35 0.31
N GLN A 2 -7.52 -16.62 0.22
CA GLN A 2 -8.39 -16.74 -0.95
C GLN A 2 -7.67 -16.13 -2.17
N ARG A 3 -7.81 -16.73 -3.36
CA ARG A 3 -7.12 -16.27 -4.58
C ARG A 3 -7.32 -14.79 -4.88
N LYS A 4 -8.48 -14.24 -4.53
CA LYS A 4 -8.80 -12.82 -4.72
C LYS A 4 -7.84 -11.84 -4.04
N TRP A 5 -7.04 -12.29 -3.07
CA TRP A 5 -6.06 -11.47 -2.36
C TRP A 5 -4.61 -11.67 -2.83
N LEU A 6 -4.37 -12.60 -3.75
CA LEU A 6 -3.05 -12.81 -4.36
C LEU A 6 -2.91 -11.87 -5.55
N ALA A 7 -2.67 -10.60 -5.27
CA ALA A 7 -2.34 -9.64 -6.30
C ALA A 7 -0.97 -9.97 -6.90
N ASP A 8 -0.91 -9.94 -8.24
CA ASP A 8 0.33 -10.20 -8.99
C ASP A 8 1.02 -8.90 -9.42
N SER A 9 0.41 -7.73 -9.18
CA SER A 9 0.97 -6.41 -9.50
C SER A 9 0.59 -5.31 -8.48
N PRO A 10 1.33 -4.18 -8.44
CA PRO A 10 0.99 -3.03 -7.61
C PRO A 10 -0.41 -2.45 -7.89
N GLU A 11 -0.87 -2.47 -9.13
CA GLU A 11 -2.23 -2.02 -9.53
C GLU A 11 -3.31 -2.88 -8.88
N GLU A 12 -3.10 -4.20 -8.85
CA GLU A 12 -4.05 -5.11 -8.19
C GLU A 12 -4.06 -4.92 -6.68
N VAL A 13 -2.89 -4.62 -6.07
CA VAL A 13 -2.81 -4.24 -4.66
C VAL A 13 -3.59 -2.93 -4.42
N ALA A 14 -3.44 -1.92 -5.28
CA ALA A 14 -4.17 -0.66 -5.18
C ALA A 14 -5.69 -0.87 -5.22
N ARG A 15 -6.18 -1.76 -6.11
CA ARG A 15 -7.60 -2.13 -6.19
C ARG A 15 -8.11 -2.77 -4.91
N ILE A 16 -7.34 -3.71 -4.34
CA ILE A 16 -7.68 -4.37 -3.07
C ILE A 16 -7.71 -3.36 -1.92
N VAL A 17 -6.69 -2.50 -1.82
CA VAL A 17 -6.63 -1.46 -0.79
C VAL A 17 -7.82 -0.51 -0.91
N LYS A 18 -8.21 -0.12 -2.13
CA LYS A 18 -9.38 0.73 -2.37
C LYS A 18 -10.66 0.09 -1.84
N GLU A 19 -10.88 -1.21 -2.12
CA GLU A 19 -12.03 -1.96 -1.60
C GLU A 19 -12.03 -1.99 -0.06
N ASP A 20 -10.88 -2.21 0.58
CA ASP A 20 -10.76 -2.17 2.04
C ASP A 20 -11.07 -0.78 2.60
N LEU A 21 -10.57 0.29 1.96
CA LEU A 21 -10.86 1.67 2.36
C LEU A 21 -12.33 2.02 2.20
N ASP A 22 -13.01 1.51 1.17
CA ASP A 22 -14.44 1.71 0.95
C ASP A 22 -15.27 1.02 2.04
N HIS A 23 -14.87 -0.19 2.47
CA HIS A 23 -15.47 -0.85 3.62
C HIS A 23 -15.27 -0.05 4.93
N LEU A 24 -14.09 0.51 5.15
CA LEU A 24 -13.84 1.37 6.32
C LEU A 24 -14.72 2.63 6.30
N ARG A 25 -14.85 3.28 5.12
CA ARG A 25 -15.73 4.45 4.94
C ARG A 25 -17.19 4.10 5.16
N ALA A 26 -17.65 2.94 4.70
CA ALA A 26 -19.00 2.44 4.97
C ALA A 26 -19.24 2.22 6.48
N GLY A 27 -18.19 1.88 7.23
CA GLY A 27 -18.17 1.85 8.70
C GLY A 27 -18.04 3.23 9.38
N ASN A 28 -18.18 4.33 8.64
CA ASN A 28 -18.05 5.71 9.10
C ASN A 28 -16.65 6.07 9.65
N VAL A 29 -15.62 5.32 9.25
CA VAL A 29 -14.21 5.66 9.50
C VAL A 29 -13.74 6.62 8.40
N LYS A 30 -12.88 7.58 8.77
CA LYS A 30 -12.19 8.46 7.81
C LYS A 30 -10.70 8.06 7.76
N PRO A 31 -10.29 7.18 6.83
CA PRO A 31 -8.91 6.71 6.77
C PRO A 31 -7.94 7.87 6.59
N THR A 32 -6.93 7.93 7.45
CA THR A 32 -5.81 8.88 7.36
C THR A 32 -4.76 8.36 6.36
N PRO A 33 -3.83 9.21 5.88
CA PRO A 33 -2.69 8.73 5.09
C PRO A 33 -1.88 7.63 5.80
N GLY A 34 -1.79 7.69 7.13
CA GLY A 34 -1.18 6.64 7.95
C GLY A 34 -1.93 5.31 7.84
N ASP A 35 -3.26 5.33 7.96
CA ASP A 35 -4.09 4.13 7.84
C ASP A 35 -3.98 3.49 6.46
N ILE A 36 -3.99 4.32 5.39
CA ILE A 36 -3.83 3.85 4.01
C ILE A 36 -2.48 3.14 3.86
N ARG A 37 -1.38 3.75 4.33
CA ARG A 37 -0.05 3.12 4.31
C ARG A 37 -0.04 1.80 5.08
N CYS A 38 -0.62 1.76 6.27
CA CYS A 38 -0.70 0.55 7.09
C CYS A 38 -1.45 -0.59 6.38
N VAL A 39 -2.61 -0.30 5.78
CA VAL A 39 -3.40 -1.29 5.01
C VAL A 39 -2.60 -1.79 3.81
N THR A 40 -1.98 -0.89 3.05
CA THR A 40 -1.16 -1.24 1.89
C THR A 40 0.04 -2.11 2.27
N TYR A 41 0.83 -1.70 3.27
CA TYR A 41 1.95 -2.51 3.75
C TYR A 41 1.47 -3.87 4.26
N GLY A 42 0.32 -3.94 4.96
CA GLY A 42 -0.27 -5.21 5.39
C GLY A 42 -0.49 -6.19 4.24
N HIS A 43 -0.93 -5.72 3.07
CA HIS A 43 -1.05 -6.55 1.86
C HIS A 43 0.30 -6.90 1.26
N LEU A 44 1.20 -5.92 1.11
CA LEU A 44 2.55 -6.15 0.58
C LEU A 44 3.32 -7.18 1.39
N VAL A 45 3.29 -7.12 2.73
CA VAL A 45 3.99 -8.09 3.58
C VAL A 45 3.35 -9.48 3.46
N ARG A 46 2.02 -9.56 3.33
CA ARG A 46 1.31 -10.83 3.10
C ARG A 46 1.74 -11.49 1.78
N LEU A 47 1.90 -10.71 0.71
CA LEU A 47 2.40 -11.17 -0.59
C LEU A 47 3.89 -11.56 -0.53
N ALA A 48 4.70 -10.80 0.20
CA ALA A 48 6.11 -11.13 0.44
C ALA A 48 6.25 -12.48 1.16
N ILE A 49 5.51 -12.67 2.25
CA ILE A 49 5.46 -13.94 3.00
C ILE A 49 5.04 -15.07 2.06
N TRP A 50 3.97 -14.88 1.28
CA TRP A 50 3.52 -15.88 0.34
C TRP A 50 4.62 -16.24 -0.67
N SER A 51 5.23 -15.25 -1.32
CA SER A 51 6.24 -15.45 -2.35
C SER A 51 7.52 -16.11 -1.82
N LEU A 52 7.97 -15.72 -0.63
CA LEU A 52 9.23 -16.17 -0.05
C LEU A 52 9.10 -17.52 0.70
N ARG A 53 7.87 -17.98 1.00
CA ARG A 53 7.63 -19.15 1.88
C ARG A 53 8.40 -20.42 1.51
N LEU A 54 8.56 -20.70 0.20
CA LEU A 54 9.20 -21.94 -0.27
C LEU A 54 10.72 -21.91 -0.11
N GLY A 55 11.33 -20.72 -0.17
CA GLY A 55 12.78 -20.52 -0.04
C GLY A 55 13.18 -19.94 1.32
N TRP A 56 12.26 -19.87 2.29
CA TRP A 56 12.52 -19.23 3.56
C TRP A 56 13.34 -20.13 4.49
N ASN A 57 14.52 -19.66 4.89
CA ASN A 57 15.37 -20.35 5.86
C ASN A 57 15.34 -19.63 7.20
N LYS A 58 14.71 -20.25 8.21
CA LYS A 58 14.58 -19.66 9.55
C LYS A 58 15.89 -19.55 10.32
N ASN A 59 16.93 -20.30 9.93
CA ASN A 59 18.23 -20.32 10.60
C ASN A 59 19.19 -19.25 10.05
N GLU A 60 18.80 -18.52 9.00
CA GLU A 60 19.59 -17.37 8.52
C GLU A 60 19.58 -16.22 9.55
N PRO A 61 20.65 -15.41 9.59
CA PRO A 61 20.67 -14.19 10.38
C PRO A 61 19.43 -13.33 10.12
N THR A 62 18.89 -12.72 11.18
CA THR A 62 17.71 -11.86 11.08
C THR A 62 17.91 -10.73 10.07
N THR A 63 19.11 -10.17 9.98
CA THR A 63 19.47 -9.15 8.99
C THR A 63 19.30 -9.66 7.55
N SER A 64 19.77 -10.87 7.25
CA SER A 64 19.59 -11.51 5.92
C SER A 64 18.12 -11.74 5.59
N ARG A 65 17.33 -12.18 6.58
CA ARG A 65 15.90 -12.40 6.43
C ARG A 65 15.13 -11.10 6.16
N ILE A 66 15.47 -10.03 6.87
CA ILE A 66 14.90 -8.69 6.62
C ILE A 66 15.30 -8.18 5.23
N ALA A 67 16.57 -8.35 4.84
CA ALA A 67 17.04 -7.94 3.51
C ALA A 67 16.30 -8.66 2.37
N LYS A 68 15.93 -9.93 2.53
CA LYS A 68 15.10 -10.66 1.55
C LYS A 68 13.72 -10.04 1.39
N VAL A 69 13.09 -9.61 2.49
CA VAL A 69 11.79 -8.94 2.45
C VAL A 69 11.91 -7.56 1.80
N ALA A 70 12.92 -6.77 2.18
CA ALA A 70 13.19 -5.47 1.56
C ALA A 70 13.44 -5.58 0.05
N TYR A 71 14.29 -6.53 -0.37
CA TYR A 71 14.56 -6.80 -1.78
C TYR A 71 13.29 -7.22 -2.55
N TRP A 72 12.45 -8.05 -1.93
CA TRP A 72 11.18 -8.43 -2.54
C TRP A 72 10.25 -7.23 -2.73
N LEU A 73 10.13 -6.35 -1.73
CA LEU A 73 9.32 -5.13 -1.81
C LEU A 73 9.83 -4.18 -2.91
N GLN A 74 11.15 -3.99 -2.98
CA GLN A 74 11.77 -3.17 -4.02
C GLN A 74 11.51 -3.74 -5.43
N ARG A 75 11.60 -5.06 -5.59
CA ARG A 75 11.35 -5.73 -6.88
C ARG A 75 9.88 -5.73 -7.28
N PHE A 76 8.96 -5.89 -6.32
CA PHE A 76 7.53 -5.96 -6.60
C PHE A 76 6.94 -4.59 -6.94
N GLY A 77 7.47 -3.51 -6.35
CA GLY A 77 6.92 -2.16 -6.43
C GLY A 77 6.16 -1.84 -5.15
N GLY A 78 6.90 -1.38 -4.13
CA GLY A 78 6.38 -1.09 -2.78
C GLY A 78 5.38 0.07 -2.75
N TRP A 79 5.32 0.79 -1.63
CA TRP A 79 4.35 1.87 -1.43
C TRP A 79 4.28 2.85 -2.61
N ALA A 80 5.44 3.31 -3.12
CA ALA A 80 5.49 4.31 -4.18
C ALA A 80 4.78 3.88 -5.48
N GLU A 81 4.87 2.60 -5.87
CA GLU A 81 4.20 2.12 -7.08
C GLU A 81 2.70 1.95 -6.84
N VAL A 82 2.31 1.44 -5.66
CA VAL A 82 0.89 1.31 -5.29
C VAL A 82 0.23 2.69 -5.19
N GLU A 83 0.90 3.67 -4.60
CA GLU A 83 0.39 5.04 -4.44
C GLU A 83 0.14 5.71 -5.80
N LYS A 84 1.08 5.58 -6.76
CA LYS A 84 0.89 6.07 -8.13
C LYS A 84 -0.36 5.49 -8.79
N CYS A 85 -0.63 4.20 -8.61
CA CYS A 85 -1.84 3.57 -9.14
C CYS A 85 -3.11 4.14 -8.50
N MET A 86 -3.08 4.46 -7.20
CA MET A 86 -4.20 5.07 -6.48
C MET A 86 -4.45 6.53 -6.90
N GLU A 87 -3.39 7.30 -7.16
CA GLU A 87 -3.49 8.69 -7.64
C GLU A 87 -4.03 8.78 -9.06
N TYR A 88 -3.59 7.89 -9.96
CA TYR A 88 -4.12 7.80 -11.32
C TYR A 88 -5.64 7.55 -11.30
N ASP A 89 -6.10 6.64 -10.44
CA ASP A 89 -7.52 6.36 -10.22
C ASP A 89 -8.29 7.61 -9.74
N ARG A 90 -7.66 8.43 -8.89
CA ARG A 90 -8.24 9.70 -8.39
C ARG A 90 -8.34 10.74 -9.49
N ALA A 91 -7.31 10.88 -10.33
CA ALA A 91 -7.29 11.78 -11.49
C ALA A 91 -8.26 11.34 -12.60
N ALA A 92 -8.55 10.04 -12.71
CA ALA A 92 -9.59 9.53 -13.60
C ALA A 92 -11.01 9.84 -13.09
N THR A 93 -11.20 9.91 -11.76
CA THR A 93 -12.49 10.18 -11.10
C THR A 93 -12.79 11.67 -10.87
N THR A 94 -11.83 12.58 -11.05
CA THR A 94 -12.04 14.04 -10.90
C THR A 94 -12.93 14.68 -11.97
N LYS A 95 -13.43 13.91 -12.95
CA LYS A 95 -14.44 14.41 -13.91
C LYS A 95 -15.81 14.69 -13.27
N ASP A 96 -16.06 14.21 -12.04
CA ASP A 96 -17.33 14.38 -11.32
C ASP A 96 -17.16 15.11 -9.96
N MET A 97 -16.26 16.09 -9.85
CA MET A 97 -16.18 16.91 -8.63
C MET A 97 -17.22 18.04 -8.63
N PRO A 98 -17.98 18.26 -7.53
CA PRO A 98 -18.85 19.43 -7.42
C PRO A 98 -18.00 20.71 -7.39
N LEU A 99 -18.44 21.72 -8.13
CA LEU A 99 -17.84 23.06 -8.31
C LEU A 99 -17.47 23.83 -7.02
N PHE A 100 -17.88 23.33 -5.85
CA PHE A 100 -17.71 23.98 -4.54
C PHE A 100 -16.89 23.14 -3.53
N ALA A 101 -16.06 22.20 -4.00
CA ALA A 101 -15.13 21.51 -3.11
C ALA A 101 -14.14 22.51 -2.49
N VAL A 102 -14.14 22.59 -1.16
CA VAL A 102 -13.28 23.48 -0.37
C VAL A 102 -11.81 23.12 -0.62
N HIS A 103 -11.05 24.08 -1.14
CA HIS A 103 -9.59 24.01 -1.24
C HIS A 103 -8.97 24.28 0.14
N GLU A 104 -8.92 23.26 1.00
CA GLU A 104 -8.07 23.34 2.19
C GLU A 104 -6.62 23.11 1.76
N SER A 105 -5.70 23.93 2.26
CA SER A 105 -4.27 23.78 2.00
C SER A 105 -3.81 22.41 2.50
N VAL A 106 -3.26 21.59 1.61
CA VAL A 106 -2.66 20.29 1.96
C VAL A 106 -1.54 20.56 2.95
N ALA A 107 -1.74 20.19 4.21
CA ALA A 107 -0.65 20.20 5.18
C ALA A 107 0.40 19.18 4.73
N GLU A 108 1.63 19.63 4.51
CA GLU A 108 2.76 18.73 4.32
C GLU A 108 2.89 17.85 5.57
N TYR A 109 2.58 16.56 5.41
CA TYR A 109 2.70 15.59 6.48
C TYR A 109 3.78 14.57 6.13
N GLY A 110 4.80 14.51 6.99
CA GLY A 110 5.95 13.63 6.86
C GLY A 110 7.14 14.31 7.51
N ALA A 111 7.60 13.78 8.64
CA ALA A 111 8.95 14.13 9.07
C ALA A 111 9.94 13.31 8.23
N GLU A 112 11.15 13.81 8.01
CA GLU A 112 12.18 13.09 7.23
C GLU A 112 12.39 11.64 7.69
N TYR A 113 12.21 11.35 8.98
CA TYR A 113 12.34 10.01 9.54
C TYR A 113 11.16 9.07 9.25
N ALA A 114 10.03 9.60 8.79
CA ALA A 114 8.86 8.82 8.40
C ALA A 114 9.00 8.24 6.99
N ASP A 115 9.96 8.74 6.21
CA ASP A 115 10.38 8.15 4.96
C ASP A 115 11.39 7.04 5.25
N LEU A 116 10.94 5.80 5.10
CA LEU A 116 11.81 4.63 5.21
C LEU A 116 12.40 4.37 3.83
N SER A 117 13.65 4.82 3.62
CA SER A 117 14.45 4.46 2.44
C SER A 117 14.77 2.97 2.48
N PHE A 118 14.19 2.20 1.56
CA PHE A 118 14.54 0.81 1.31
C PHE A 118 15.45 0.69 0.09
#